data_AF-A0A9C6TYP6-F1
#
_entry.id   AF-A0A9C6TYP6-F1
#
_cell.length_a   1.000
_cell.length_b   1.000
_cell.length_c   1.000
_cell.angle_alpha   90.00
_cell.angle_beta   90.00
_cell.angle_gamma   90.00
#
_symmetry.space_group_name_H-M   'P 1'
#
loop_
_entity.id
_entity.type
_entity.pdbx_description
1 polymer ?
#
loop_
_entity_poly.entity_id
_entity_poly.type
_entity_poly.pdbx_seq_one_letter_code
_entity_poly.pdbx_strand_id
1 'polypeptide(L)'
;MGRIELLTELRRLTFKIIIHIFLGASSTSVMEALEKEYTKLNYGMRALRIDLPGFAFPKAFKARKNLVSIFQNVVNERRKEKLENPNKTTKDMLDQLIDAEDENGRKLADDEVIDIMIMYLNVGHESSGHTTMWATLILQQHPQYFQKAKQEQEEIVKRRPANQKGMTMKEYRQMDFLSKAIDETMRYITFSLMTFREAKRDVKLNGFLIPKGWKVFVCYRAIHQDPQVYPNPRIFDPSRFDISMFSNTNFWLAIGVNGLCLFSC
;
A
#
# COMPACT_ATOMS: atom_id res chain seq x y z
N MET A 1 -3.40 0.98 30.98
CA MET A 1 -2.97 0.91 29.56
C MET A 1 -1.64 1.64 29.43
N GLY A 2 -0.63 1.02 28.82
CA GLY A 2 0.69 1.63 28.62
C GLY A 2 0.72 2.61 27.43
N ARG A 3 1.79 3.42 27.32
CA ARG A 3 2.05 4.24 26.13
C ARG A 3 2.60 3.35 25.01
N ILE A 4 2.11 3.54 23.79
CA ILE A 4 2.58 2.86 22.59
C ILE A 4 3.02 3.89 21.54
N GLU A 5 3.96 3.50 20.67
CA GLU A 5 4.28 4.26 19.47
C GLU A 5 3.40 3.73 18.32
N LEU A 6 2.34 4.48 18.00
CA LEU A 6 1.25 4.03 17.14
C LEU A 6 1.74 3.60 15.75
N LEU A 7 2.68 4.33 15.15
CA LEU A 7 3.15 4.03 13.81
C LEU A 7 3.96 2.73 13.77
N THR A 8 4.82 2.49 14.76
CA THR A 8 5.59 1.24 14.90
C THR A 8 4.66 0.04 15.01
N GLU A 9 3.61 0.12 15.83
CA GLU A 9 2.67 -0.99 15.99
C GLU A 9 1.84 -1.23 14.73
N LEU A 10 1.40 -0.17 14.04
CA LEU A 10 0.68 -0.28 12.76
C LEU A 10 1.58 -0.84 11.64
N ARG A 11 2.86 -0.46 11.61
CA ARG A 11 3.85 -1.02 10.68
C ARG A 11 4.05 -2.51 10.95
N ARG A 12 4.28 -2.93 12.19
CA ARG A 12 4.35 -4.36 12.56
C ARG A 12 3.11 -5.14 12.13
N LEU A 13 1.92 -4.59 12.36
CA LEU A 13 0.65 -5.22 11.96
C LEU A 13 0.56 -5.38 10.43
N THR A 14 0.78 -4.30 9.69
CA THR A 14 0.68 -4.31 8.22
C THR A 14 1.78 -5.14 7.56
N PHE A 15 2.97 -5.23 8.17
CA PHE A 15 4.05 -6.12 7.74
C PHE A 15 3.64 -7.59 7.88
N LYS A 16 3.04 -7.96 9.02
CA LYS A 16 2.52 -9.32 9.23
C LYS A 16 1.41 -9.67 8.24
N ILE A 17 0.50 -8.73 7.97
CA ILE A 17 -0.58 -8.92 6.98
C ILE A 17 0.00 -9.19 5.59
N ILE A 18 0.94 -8.36 5.12
CA ILE A 18 1.51 -8.55 3.78
C ILE A 18 2.30 -9.85 3.69
N ILE A 19 3.12 -10.18 4.69
CA ILE A 19 3.83 -11.47 4.69
C ILE A 19 2.85 -12.65 4.68
N HIS A 20 1.76 -12.57 5.44
CA HIS A 20 0.76 -13.63 5.45
C HIS A 20 0.05 -13.81 4.09
N ILE A 21 -0.25 -12.70 3.40
CA ILE A 21 -0.82 -12.74 2.03
C ILE A 21 0.17 -13.41 1.06
N PHE A 22 1.46 -13.12 1.20
CA PHE A 22 2.49 -13.59 0.27
C PHE A 22 2.94 -15.02 0.50
N LEU A 23 3.15 -15.38 1.76
CA LEU A 23 3.81 -16.62 2.16
C LEU A 23 2.92 -17.55 2.99
N GLY A 24 1.65 -17.17 3.21
CA GLY A 24 0.74 -17.91 4.06
C GLY A 24 1.22 -17.96 5.51
N ALA A 25 1.16 -19.14 6.11
CA ALA A 25 1.64 -19.37 7.48
C ALA A 25 3.18 -19.55 7.49
N SER A 26 3.92 -18.45 7.39
CA SER A 26 5.37 -18.46 7.62
C SER A 26 5.72 -18.52 9.11
N SER A 27 6.91 -19.02 9.43
CA SER A 27 7.42 -18.99 10.81
C SER A 27 7.70 -17.55 11.26
N THR A 28 7.46 -17.27 12.55
CA THR A 28 7.70 -15.96 13.16
C THR A 28 9.14 -15.47 12.94
N SER A 29 10.12 -16.39 12.99
CA SER A 29 11.54 -16.06 12.78
C SER A 29 11.86 -15.56 11.37
N VAL A 30 11.21 -16.13 10.34
CA VAL A 30 11.36 -15.65 8.95
C VAL A 30 10.73 -14.26 8.81
N MET A 31 9.56 -14.02 9.41
CA MET A 31 8.92 -12.70 9.38
C MET A 31 9.81 -11.63 10.01
N GLU A 32 10.37 -11.89 11.19
CA GLU A 32 11.27 -10.96 11.89
C GLU A 32 12.56 -10.68 11.11
N ALA A 33 13.14 -11.70 10.48
CA ALA A 33 14.32 -11.54 9.64
C ALA A 33 14.03 -10.67 8.41
N LEU A 34 12.89 -10.89 7.74
CA LEU A 34 12.44 -10.08 6.60
C LEU A 34 12.18 -8.63 7.02
N GLU A 35 11.47 -8.40 8.13
CA GLU A 35 11.15 -7.06 8.64
C GLU A 35 12.43 -6.24 8.91
N LYS A 36 13.41 -6.89 9.57
CA LYS A 36 14.68 -6.28 9.93
C LYS A 36 15.50 -5.86 8.70
N GLU A 37 15.62 -6.73 7.71
CA GLU A 37 16.38 -6.40 6.50
C GLU A 37 15.61 -5.42 5.60
N TYR A 38 14.30 -5.56 5.48
CA TYR A 38 13.45 -4.63 4.73
C TYR A 38 13.51 -3.20 5.31
N THR A 39 13.53 -3.06 6.63
CA THR A 39 13.68 -1.76 7.29
C THR A 39 14.98 -1.05 6.85
N LYS A 40 16.10 -1.77 6.79
CA LYS A 40 17.39 -1.22 6.32
C LYS A 40 17.34 -0.84 4.84
N LEU A 41 16.72 -1.70 4.01
CA LEU A 41 16.51 -1.43 2.59
C LEU A 41 15.70 -0.13 2.40
N ASN A 42 14.60 0.03 3.15
CA ASN A 42 13.71 1.19 3.07
C ASN A 42 14.43 2.51 3.37
N TYR A 43 15.28 2.55 4.40
CA TYR A 43 16.06 3.74 4.72
C TYR A 43 17.02 4.13 3.58
N GLY A 44 17.67 3.17 2.93
CA GLY A 44 18.57 3.48 1.80
C GLY A 44 17.84 3.85 0.51
N MET A 45 16.63 3.32 0.26
CA MET A 45 15.81 3.74 -0.90
C MET A 45 15.42 5.22 -0.83
N ARG A 46 15.24 5.76 0.38
CA ARG A 46 14.90 7.17 0.61
C ARG A 46 16.12 8.09 0.78
N ALA A 47 17.33 7.52 0.83
CA ALA A 47 18.55 8.27 1.03
C ALA A 47 19.17 8.74 -0.28
N LEU A 48 20.07 9.74 -0.19
CA LEU A 48 20.97 10.06 -1.29
C LEU A 48 21.87 8.87 -1.59
N ARG A 49 22.18 8.66 -2.87
CA ARG A 49 23.06 7.59 -3.36
C ARG A 49 24.54 7.92 -3.06
N ILE A 50 24.89 7.93 -1.77
CA ILE A 50 26.24 8.15 -1.28
C ILE A 50 26.83 6.80 -0.87
N ASP A 51 27.76 6.29 -1.67
CA ASP A 51 28.36 4.96 -1.49
C ASP A 51 29.61 5.04 -0.60
N LEU A 52 29.42 5.43 0.66
CA LEU A 52 30.49 5.54 1.66
C LEU A 52 30.11 4.81 2.96
N PRO A 53 31.09 4.21 3.67
CA PRO A 53 30.82 3.57 4.97
C PRO A 53 30.09 4.49 5.94
N GLY A 54 29.07 3.97 6.62
CA GLY A 54 28.23 4.72 7.57
C GLY A 54 26.92 5.23 6.98
N PHE A 55 26.87 5.51 5.67
CA PHE A 55 25.66 5.97 4.98
C PHE A 55 24.60 4.86 4.83
N ALA A 56 23.36 5.27 4.56
CA ALA A 56 22.23 4.35 4.41
C ALA A 56 22.31 3.52 3.11
N PHE A 57 22.88 4.05 2.03
CA PHE A 57 22.91 3.38 0.72
C PHE A 57 23.68 2.04 0.72
N PRO A 58 24.94 1.95 1.22
CA PRO A 58 25.64 0.66 1.29
C PRO A 58 24.95 -0.35 2.21
N LYS A 59 24.34 0.12 3.31
CA LYS A 59 23.58 -0.72 4.25
C LYS A 59 22.35 -1.33 3.56
N ALA A 60 21.62 -0.54 2.77
CA ALA A 60 20.48 -1.02 2.00
C ALA A 60 20.89 -2.01 0.91
N PHE A 61 22.02 -1.79 0.24
CA PHE A 61 22.53 -2.74 -0.77
C PHE A 61 22.86 -4.10 -0.15
N LYS A 62 23.50 -4.11 1.03
CA LYS A 62 23.74 -5.35 1.79
C LYS A 62 22.42 -5.99 2.25
N ALA A 63 21.46 -5.19 2.73
CA ALA A 63 20.16 -5.69 3.14
C ALA A 63 19.38 -6.32 1.98
N ARG A 64 19.44 -5.75 0.77
CA ARG A 64 18.87 -6.35 -0.44
C ARG A 64 19.44 -7.73 -0.71
N LYS A 65 20.78 -7.90 -0.63
CA LYS A 65 21.42 -9.22 -0.80
C LYS A 65 20.92 -10.25 0.22
N ASN A 66 20.76 -9.82 1.47
CA ASN A 66 20.22 -10.69 2.52
C ASN A 66 18.76 -11.08 2.25
N LEU A 67 17.92 -10.12 1.85
CA LEU A 67 16.52 -10.39 1.47
C LEU A 67 16.44 -11.39 0.31
N VAL A 68 17.27 -11.21 -0.72
CA VAL A 68 17.34 -12.15 -1.86
C VAL A 68 17.70 -13.56 -1.39
N SER A 69 18.69 -13.70 -0.51
CA SER A 69 19.07 -15.01 0.04
C SER A 69 17.95 -15.66 0.85
N ILE A 70 17.27 -14.89 1.71
CA ILE A 70 16.13 -15.39 2.49
C ILE A 70 15.01 -15.84 1.56
N PHE A 71 14.63 -15.02 0.58
CA PHE A 71 13.55 -15.36 -0.34
C PHE A 71 13.91 -16.51 -1.28
N GLN A 72 15.17 -16.64 -1.69
CA GLN A 72 15.59 -17.80 -2.48
C GLN A 72 15.37 -19.11 -1.72
N ASN A 73 15.68 -19.14 -0.42
CA ASN A 73 15.40 -20.32 0.41
C ASN A 73 13.89 -20.61 0.46
N VAL A 74 13.06 -19.57 0.66
CA VAL A 74 11.59 -19.70 0.67
C VAL A 74 11.06 -20.22 -0.67
N VAL A 75 11.56 -19.73 -1.80
CA VAL A 75 11.17 -20.18 -3.14
C VAL A 75 11.60 -21.64 -3.36
N ASN A 76 12.83 -22.00 -2.98
CA ASN A 76 13.34 -23.37 -3.10
C ASN A 76 12.51 -24.36 -2.29
N GLU A 77 12.22 -24.03 -1.03
CA GLU A 77 11.35 -24.83 -0.16
C GLU A 77 9.96 -24.98 -0.78
N ARG A 78 9.38 -23.89 -1.27
CA ARG A 78 8.04 -23.93 -1.87
C ARG A 78 7.97 -24.78 -3.13
N ARG A 79 8.98 -24.67 -4.02
CA ARG A 79 9.06 -25.51 -5.23
C ARG A 79 9.21 -26.99 -4.86
N LYS A 80 10.01 -27.31 -3.83
CA LYS A 80 10.15 -28.68 -3.32
C LYS A 80 8.84 -29.22 -2.74
N GLU A 81 8.16 -28.45 -1.89
CA GLU A 81 6.85 -28.82 -1.34
C GLU A 81 5.82 -29.12 -2.45
N LYS A 82 5.87 -28.37 -3.54
CA LYS A 82 4.96 -28.55 -4.67
C LYS A 82 5.20 -29.84 -5.45
N LEU A 83 6.46 -30.27 -5.55
CA LEU A 83 6.81 -31.57 -6.14
C LEU A 83 6.35 -32.72 -5.24
N GLU A 84 6.48 -32.57 -3.92
CA GLU A 84 6.07 -33.58 -2.94
C GLU A 84 4.55 -33.65 -2.76
N ASN A 85 3.84 -32.52 -2.90
CA ASN A 85 2.40 -32.38 -2.70
C ASN A 85 1.72 -31.62 -3.85
N PRO A 86 1.62 -32.22 -5.05
CA PRO A 86 1.07 -31.54 -6.24
C PRO A 86 -0.41 -31.16 -6.11
N ASN A 87 -1.15 -31.81 -5.21
CA ASN A 87 -2.59 -31.60 -5.00
C ASN A 87 -2.92 -30.59 -3.88
N LYS A 88 -1.94 -29.82 -3.38
CA LYS A 88 -2.19 -28.79 -2.37
C LYS A 88 -3.20 -27.76 -2.92
N THR A 89 -4.37 -27.68 -2.29
CA THR A 89 -5.48 -26.83 -2.74
C THR A 89 -5.36 -25.37 -2.26
N THR A 90 -4.67 -25.14 -1.14
CA THR A 90 -4.42 -23.80 -0.61
C THR A 90 -3.26 -23.15 -1.36
N LYS A 91 -3.55 -22.11 -2.13
CA LYS A 91 -2.55 -21.28 -2.84
C LYS A 91 -2.45 -19.90 -2.21
N ASP A 92 -1.24 -19.48 -1.87
CA ASP A 92 -0.94 -18.08 -1.54
C ASP A 92 -0.38 -17.32 -2.76
N MET A 93 0.02 -16.06 -2.58
CA MET A 93 0.53 -15.27 -3.71
C MET A 93 1.86 -15.80 -4.25
N LEU A 94 2.72 -16.39 -3.42
CA LEU A 94 3.95 -17.03 -3.90
C LEU A 94 3.63 -18.21 -4.83
N ASP A 95 2.64 -19.03 -4.48
CA ASP A 95 2.20 -20.11 -5.36
C ASP A 95 1.69 -19.58 -6.71
N GLN A 96 0.96 -18.46 -6.69
CA GLN A 96 0.47 -17.81 -7.90
C GLN A 96 1.62 -17.23 -8.76
N LEU A 97 2.64 -16.63 -8.15
CA LEU A 97 3.81 -16.12 -8.86
C LEU A 97 4.64 -17.26 -9.48
N ILE A 98 4.79 -18.37 -8.77
CA ILE A 98 5.49 -19.56 -9.28
C ILE A 98 4.73 -20.21 -10.45
N ASP A 99 3.39 -20.19 -10.40
CA ASP A 99 2.51 -20.73 -11.43
C ASP A 99 2.25 -19.77 -12.58
N ALA A 100 2.63 -18.49 -12.43
CA ALA A 100 2.37 -17.47 -13.43
C ALA A 100 3.09 -17.79 -14.74
N GLU A 101 2.34 -17.72 -15.83
CA GLU A 101 2.78 -18.02 -17.18
C GLU A 101 2.26 -16.94 -18.11
N ASP A 102 3.11 -16.41 -18.97
CA ASP A 102 2.69 -15.42 -19.97
C ASP A 102 2.02 -16.07 -21.18
N GLU A 103 1.55 -15.24 -22.11
CA GLU A 103 0.85 -15.68 -23.33
C GLU A 103 1.68 -16.61 -24.23
N ASN A 104 3.01 -16.64 -24.05
CA ASN A 104 3.94 -17.48 -24.81
C ASN A 104 4.40 -18.72 -24.02
N GLY A 105 3.84 -18.95 -22.84
CA GLY A 105 4.19 -20.08 -22.00
C GLY A 105 5.42 -19.86 -21.10
N ARG A 106 5.96 -18.64 -21.02
CA ARG A 106 7.14 -18.35 -20.19
C ARG A 106 6.71 -18.17 -18.73
N LYS A 107 7.41 -18.86 -17.84
CA LYS A 107 7.27 -18.71 -16.40
C LYS A 107 8.28 -17.70 -15.84
N LEU A 108 7.95 -17.12 -14.70
CA LEU A 108 8.86 -16.24 -13.98
C LEU A 108 10.08 -17.02 -13.48
N ALA A 109 11.27 -16.47 -13.72
CA ALA A 109 12.49 -16.93 -13.09
C ALA A 109 12.51 -16.59 -11.59
N ASP A 110 13.33 -17.29 -10.81
CA ASP A 110 13.36 -17.11 -9.35
C ASP A 110 13.75 -15.68 -8.95
N ASP A 111 14.67 -15.04 -9.68
CA ASP A 111 15.05 -13.65 -9.45
C ASP A 111 13.90 -12.68 -9.72
N GLU A 112 13.11 -12.91 -10.78
CA GLU A 112 11.89 -12.14 -11.05
C GLU A 112 10.85 -12.31 -9.93
N VAL A 113 10.61 -13.53 -9.46
CA VAL A 113 9.69 -13.82 -8.34
C VAL A 113 10.17 -13.11 -7.07
N ILE A 114 11.45 -13.23 -6.72
CA ILE A 114 12.04 -12.63 -5.53
C ILE A 114 11.96 -11.10 -5.60
N ASP A 115 12.25 -10.49 -6.76
CA ASP A 115 12.17 -9.04 -6.94
C ASP A 115 10.75 -8.52 -6.76
N ILE A 116 9.76 -9.26 -7.28
CA ILE A 116 8.34 -8.98 -7.07
C ILE A 116 8.00 -9.05 -5.57
N MET A 117 8.45 -10.09 -4.86
CA MET A 117 8.20 -10.23 -3.42
C MET A 117 8.82 -9.08 -2.60
N ILE A 118 10.07 -8.71 -2.88
CA ILE A 118 10.75 -7.59 -2.21
C ILE A 118 10.02 -6.28 -2.48
N MET A 119 9.57 -6.06 -3.72
CA MET A 119 8.78 -4.87 -4.08
C MET A 119 7.49 -4.82 -3.25
N TYR A 120 6.77 -5.92 -3.15
CA TYR A 120 5.48 -5.95 -2.45
C TYR A 120 5.57 -5.80 -0.93
N LEU A 121 6.69 -6.14 -0.30
CA LEU A 121 6.95 -5.78 1.10
C LEU A 121 6.82 -4.26 1.33
N ASN A 122 7.00 -3.45 0.29
CA ASN A 122 6.80 -2.00 0.35
C ASN A 122 5.33 -1.60 0.20
N VAL A 123 4.66 -2.16 -0.83
CA VAL A 123 3.40 -1.63 -1.35
C VAL A 123 2.25 -1.69 -0.35
N GLY A 124 2.19 -2.71 0.53
CA GLY A 124 1.10 -2.89 1.50
C GLY A 124 1.42 -2.49 2.95
N HIS A 125 2.70 -2.31 3.28
CA HIS A 125 3.17 -2.09 4.64
C HIS A 125 3.23 -0.60 5.00
N GLU A 126 4.03 0.17 4.28
CA GLU A 126 4.28 1.58 4.62
C GLU A 126 3.02 2.42 4.42
N SER A 127 2.34 2.25 3.29
CA SER A 127 1.16 3.03 2.90
C SER A 127 -0.02 2.85 3.84
N SER A 128 -0.42 1.60 4.06
CA SER A 128 -1.53 1.23 4.93
C SER A 128 -1.28 1.65 6.38
N GLY A 129 -0.05 1.43 6.89
CA GLY A 129 0.33 1.81 8.25
C GLY A 129 0.22 3.32 8.49
N HIS A 130 0.76 4.14 7.58
CA HIS A 130 0.68 5.59 7.69
C HIS A 130 -0.74 6.12 7.48
N THR A 131 -1.50 5.57 6.53
CA THR A 131 -2.89 5.98 6.28
C THR A 131 -3.77 5.68 7.50
N THR A 132 -3.59 4.51 8.11
CA THR A 132 -4.32 4.11 9.32
C THR A 132 -3.96 5.01 10.50
N MET A 133 -2.68 5.35 10.67
CA MET A 133 -2.21 6.29 11.70
C MET A 133 -2.87 7.65 11.53
N TRP A 134 -2.81 8.23 10.31
CA TRP A 134 -3.38 9.54 10.04
C TRP A 134 -4.90 9.55 10.20
N ALA A 135 -5.60 8.53 9.70
CA ALA A 135 -7.05 8.42 9.88
C ALA A 135 -7.42 8.37 11.37
N THR A 136 -6.69 7.59 12.16
CA THR A 136 -6.88 7.52 13.62
C THR A 136 -6.68 8.88 14.28
N LEU A 137 -5.58 9.57 13.98
CA LEU A 137 -5.26 10.87 14.56
C LEU A 137 -6.28 11.94 14.17
N ILE A 138 -6.68 11.98 12.90
CA ILE A 138 -7.62 12.98 12.38
C ILE A 138 -9.03 12.73 12.92
N LEU A 139 -9.51 11.49 12.96
CA LEU A 139 -10.81 11.18 13.55
C LEU A 139 -10.84 11.53 15.04
N GLN A 140 -9.76 11.28 15.78
CA GLN A 140 -9.67 11.67 17.19
C GLN A 140 -9.76 13.19 17.39
N GLN A 141 -9.26 13.98 16.44
CA GLN A 141 -9.38 15.44 16.43
C GLN A 141 -10.77 15.95 16.00
N HIS A 142 -11.61 15.08 15.42
CA HIS A 142 -12.96 15.42 14.95
C HIS A 142 -14.01 14.47 15.57
N PRO A 143 -14.37 14.66 16.85
CA PRO A 143 -15.23 13.73 17.60
C PRO A 143 -16.56 13.42 16.91
N GLN A 144 -17.14 14.38 16.19
CA GLN A 144 -18.38 14.20 15.43
C GLN A 144 -18.25 13.14 14.34
N TYR A 145 -17.11 13.11 13.63
CA TYR A 145 -16.86 12.11 12.59
C TYR A 145 -16.44 10.78 13.20
N PHE A 146 -15.64 10.80 14.27
CA PHE A 146 -15.34 9.58 15.01
C PHE A 146 -16.62 8.89 15.53
N GLN A 147 -17.56 9.65 16.10
CA GLN A 147 -18.81 9.11 16.60
C GLN A 147 -19.67 8.53 15.48
N LYS A 148 -19.73 9.20 14.32
CA LYS A 148 -20.46 8.69 13.15
C LYS A 148 -19.85 7.39 12.60
N ALA A 149 -18.52 7.33 12.46
CA ALA A 149 -17.83 6.10 12.07
C ALA A 149 -18.05 4.98 13.09
N LYS A 150 -17.98 5.29 14.39
CA LYS A 150 -18.22 4.32 15.45
C LYS A 150 -19.65 3.76 15.41
N GLN A 151 -20.66 4.61 15.24
CA GLN A 151 -22.06 4.21 15.13
C GLN A 151 -22.27 3.25 13.95
N GLU A 152 -21.70 3.56 12.78
CA GLU A 152 -21.73 2.66 11.62
C GLU A 152 -21.16 1.28 11.97
N GLN A 153 -20.00 1.22 12.63
CA GLN A 153 -19.39 -0.06 13.02
C GLN A 153 -20.24 -0.82 14.05
N GLU A 154 -20.82 -0.13 15.03
CA GLU A 154 -21.70 -0.71 16.04
C GLU A 154 -22.98 -1.31 15.42
N GLU A 155 -23.56 -0.64 14.42
CA GLU A 155 -24.72 -1.15 13.69
C GLU A 155 -24.42 -2.40 12.87
N ILE A 156 -23.26 -2.42 12.18
CA ILE A 156 -22.79 -3.60 11.44
C ILE A 156 -22.63 -4.78 12.40
N VAL A 157 -21.95 -4.58 13.53
CA VAL A 157 -21.74 -5.63 14.55
C VAL A 157 -23.07 -6.09 15.16
N LYS A 158 -24.02 -5.18 15.43
CA LYS A 158 -25.34 -5.54 15.99
C LYS A 158 -26.16 -6.43 15.06
N ARG A 159 -26.00 -6.30 13.74
CA ARG A 159 -26.67 -7.14 12.74
C ARG A 159 -25.94 -8.46 12.48
N ARG A 160 -24.76 -8.67 13.05
CA ARG A 160 -23.94 -9.87 12.85
C ARG A 160 -24.62 -11.11 13.47
N PRO A 161 -24.77 -12.21 12.71
CA PRO A 161 -25.24 -13.47 13.28
C PRO A 161 -24.33 -13.96 14.41
N ALA A 162 -24.91 -14.49 15.50
CA ALA A 162 -24.16 -14.94 16.67
C ALA A 162 -23.14 -16.05 16.38
N ASN A 163 -23.38 -16.85 15.33
CA ASN A 163 -22.48 -17.91 14.88
C ASN A 163 -21.36 -17.43 13.94
N GLN A 164 -21.39 -16.18 13.50
CA GLN A 164 -20.38 -15.65 12.59
C GLN A 164 -19.10 -15.27 13.35
N LYS A 165 -17.99 -15.91 12.98
CA LYS A 165 -16.65 -15.57 13.48
C LYS A 165 -15.99 -14.55 12.55
N GLY A 166 -15.70 -13.37 13.08
CA GLY A 166 -14.98 -12.32 12.35
C GLY A 166 -15.86 -11.51 11.39
N MET A 167 -15.20 -10.64 10.63
CA MET A 167 -15.80 -9.74 9.65
C MET A 167 -15.83 -10.38 8.26
N THR A 168 -16.91 -10.13 7.51
CA THR A 168 -17.09 -10.61 6.14
C THR A 168 -16.91 -9.49 5.12
N MET A 169 -16.68 -9.86 3.85
CA MET A 169 -16.65 -8.88 2.74
C MET A 169 -17.98 -8.14 2.56
N LYS A 170 -19.10 -8.74 2.95
CA LYS A 170 -20.41 -8.08 2.91
C LYS A 170 -20.48 -6.94 3.93
N GLU A 171 -20.02 -7.17 5.16
CA GLU A 171 -19.94 -6.13 6.19
C GLU A 171 -18.94 -5.04 5.83
N TYR A 172 -17.78 -5.40 5.27
CA TYR A 172 -16.79 -4.43 4.80
C TYR A 172 -17.39 -3.44 3.77
N ARG A 173 -18.18 -3.95 2.81
CA ARG A 173 -18.86 -3.09 1.81
C ARG A 173 -19.97 -2.21 2.40
N GLN A 174 -20.36 -2.41 3.65
CA GLN A 174 -21.35 -1.56 4.35
C GLN A 174 -20.69 -0.38 5.07
N MET A 175 -19.36 -0.28 5.09
CA MET A 175 -18.59 0.79 5.74
C MET A 175 -18.54 2.07 4.90
N ASP A 176 -19.71 2.62 4.57
CA ASP A 176 -19.86 3.77 3.66
C ASP A 176 -19.19 5.03 4.22
N PHE A 177 -19.51 5.43 5.45
CA PHE A 177 -18.94 6.62 6.06
C PHE A 177 -17.45 6.45 6.40
N LEU A 178 -17.04 5.30 6.93
CA LEU A 178 -15.63 5.08 7.25
C LEU A 178 -14.74 5.13 5.99
N SER A 179 -15.19 4.59 4.86
CA SER A 179 -14.45 4.68 3.60
C SER A 179 -14.27 6.14 3.15
N LYS A 180 -15.33 6.96 3.17
CA LYS A 180 -15.27 8.40 2.89
C LYS A 180 -14.32 9.16 3.83
N ALA A 181 -14.31 8.79 5.11
CA ALA A 181 -13.40 9.39 6.08
C ALA A 181 -11.93 9.04 5.79
N ILE A 182 -11.65 7.83 5.30
CA ILE A 182 -10.32 7.42 4.85
C ILE A 182 -9.92 8.16 3.56
N ASP A 183 -10.83 8.31 2.59
CA ASP A 183 -10.57 9.05 1.35
C ASP A 183 -10.30 10.53 1.60
N GLU A 184 -11.07 11.14 2.50
CA GLU A 184 -10.83 12.51 2.95
C GLU A 184 -9.53 12.62 3.75
N THR A 185 -9.18 11.61 4.55
CA THR A 185 -7.87 11.58 5.24
C THR A 185 -6.74 11.66 4.23
N MET A 186 -6.77 10.81 3.20
CA MET A 186 -5.71 10.77 2.19
C MET A 186 -5.62 12.05 1.36
N ARG A 187 -6.76 12.69 1.03
CA ARG A 187 -6.79 14.00 0.38
C ARG A 187 -6.22 15.09 1.30
N TYR A 188 -6.71 15.15 2.54
CA TYR A 188 -6.38 16.17 3.53
C TYR A 188 -4.89 16.20 3.85
N ILE A 189 -4.28 15.04 4.11
CA ILE A 189 -2.83 14.94 4.35
C ILE A 189 -2.02 15.02 3.07
N THR A 190 -2.66 14.87 1.90
CA THR A 190 -2.01 14.64 0.61
C THR A 190 -1.03 13.46 0.70
N PHE A 191 -1.57 12.25 0.89
CA PHE A 191 -0.76 11.06 1.20
C PHE A 191 0.35 10.83 0.16
N SER A 192 -0.02 10.84 -1.12
CA SER A 192 0.93 10.88 -2.24
C SER A 192 1.19 12.34 -2.62
N LEU A 193 2.40 12.84 -2.39
CA LEU A 193 2.74 14.23 -2.73
C LEU A 193 2.68 14.50 -4.23
N MET A 194 3.16 13.55 -5.04
CA MET A 194 3.40 13.73 -6.46
C MET A 194 3.57 12.40 -7.21
N THR A 195 3.63 12.47 -8.55
CA THR A 195 4.19 11.40 -9.37
C THR A 195 5.15 11.92 -10.45
N PHE A 196 6.16 11.13 -10.82
CA PHE A 196 7.13 11.46 -11.85
C PHE A 196 6.72 10.84 -13.19
N ARG A 197 6.87 11.59 -14.29
CA ARG A 197 6.69 11.12 -15.66
C ARG A 197 7.85 11.57 -16.54
N GLU A 198 7.99 10.95 -17.70
CA GLU A 198 8.90 11.39 -18.75
C GLU A 198 8.12 11.50 -20.06
N ALA A 199 8.26 12.63 -20.75
CA ALA A 199 7.66 12.83 -22.06
C ALA A 199 8.33 11.91 -23.09
N LYS A 200 7.63 10.88 -23.58
CA LYS A 200 8.16 9.95 -24.61
C LYS A 200 8.19 10.55 -26.02
N ARG A 201 7.49 11.67 -26.21
CA ARG A 201 7.41 12.49 -27.42
C ARG A 201 7.12 13.93 -27.02
N ASP A 202 7.24 14.85 -27.96
CA ASP A 202 6.79 16.24 -27.76
C ASP A 202 5.28 16.25 -27.46
N VAL A 203 4.89 16.93 -26.38
CA VAL A 203 3.49 17.05 -25.93
C VAL A 203 3.10 18.51 -25.89
N LYS A 204 2.02 18.88 -26.59
CA LYS A 204 1.39 20.19 -26.42
C LYS A 204 0.29 20.09 -25.36
N LEU A 205 0.41 20.85 -24.28
CA LEU A 205 -0.56 20.87 -23.18
C LEU A 205 -0.87 22.33 -22.81
N ASN A 206 -2.15 22.72 -22.90
CA ASN A 206 -2.63 24.07 -22.57
C ASN A 206 -1.80 25.21 -23.23
N GLY A 207 -1.40 25.02 -24.50
CA GLY A 207 -0.60 25.99 -25.24
C GLY A 207 0.92 25.90 -24.99
N PHE A 208 1.37 25.10 -24.03
CA PHE A 208 2.79 24.87 -23.75
C PHE A 208 3.31 23.61 -24.46
N LEU A 209 4.54 23.68 -24.95
CA LEU A 209 5.26 22.51 -25.49
C LEU A 209 6.13 21.90 -24.38
N ILE A 210 5.91 20.62 -24.09
CA ILE A 210 6.77 19.78 -23.25
C ILE A 210 7.60 18.91 -24.20
N PRO A 211 8.90 19.16 -24.35
CA PRO A 211 9.74 18.41 -25.28
C PRO A 211 9.93 16.95 -24.86
N LYS A 212 10.17 16.07 -25.83
CA LYS A 212 10.59 14.68 -25.61
C LYS A 212 11.79 14.62 -24.67
N GLY A 213 11.76 13.67 -23.73
CA GLY A 213 12.81 13.42 -22.75
C GLY A 213 12.67 14.23 -21.46
N TRP A 214 11.82 15.26 -21.43
CA TRP A 214 11.63 16.05 -20.22
C TRP A 214 10.95 15.24 -19.11
N LYS A 215 11.44 15.43 -17.89
CA LYS A 215 10.82 14.89 -16.67
C LYS A 215 9.70 15.82 -16.24
N VAL A 216 8.52 15.26 -16.02
CA VAL A 216 7.33 15.98 -15.58
C VAL A 216 7.03 15.59 -14.14
N PHE A 217 6.94 16.60 -13.29
CA PHE A 217 6.54 16.49 -11.89
C PHE A 217 5.05 16.83 -11.78
N VAL A 218 4.21 15.84 -11.49
CA VAL A 218 2.76 16.09 -11.29
C VAL A 218 2.51 16.24 -9.79
N CYS A 219 2.21 17.46 -9.35
CA CYS A 219 1.99 17.79 -7.94
C CYS A 219 0.55 17.49 -7.53
N TYR A 220 0.30 16.37 -6.85
CA TYR A 220 -1.04 16.04 -6.35
C TYR A 220 -1.50 16.99 -5.26
N ARG A 221 -0.56 17.49 -4.44
CA ARG A 221 -0.86 18.50 -3.42
C ARG A 221 -1.52 19.75 -3.98
N ALA A 222 -1.08 20.20 -5.15
CA ALA A 222 -1.65 21.39 -5.80
C ALA A 222 -3.14 21.19 -6.05
N ILE A 223 -3.55 20.00 -6.49
CA ILE A 223 -4.94 19.65 -6.77
C ILE A 223 -5.73 19.45 -5.48
N HIS A 224 -5.21 18.67 -4.52
CA HIS A 224 -5.89 18.41 -3.24
C HIS A 224 -6.11 19.68 -2.38
N GLN A 225 -5.32 20.72 -2.62
CA GLN A 225 -5.39 22.00 -1.91
C GLN A 225 -5.97 23.14 -2.75
N ASP A 226 -6.44 22.87 -3.98
CA ASP A 226 -7.05 23.88 -4.84
C ASP A 226 -8.50 24.15 -4.39
N PRO A 227 -8.85 25.38 -3.95
CA PRO A 227 -10.22 25.71 -3.56
C PRO A 227 -11.23 25.66 -4.72
N GLN A 228 -10.77 25.70 -5.98
CA GLN A 228 -11.63 25.52 -7.15
C GLN A 228 -12.05 24.05 -7.33
N VAL A 229 -11.24 23.11 -6.85
CA VAL A 229 -11.51 21.67 -6.89
C VAL A 229 -12.17 21.20 -5.59
N TYR A 230 -11.63 21.63 -4.45
CA TYR A 230 -12.07 21.27 -3.12
C TYR A 230 -12.38 22.54 -2.30
N PRO A 231 -13.64 23.00 -2.25
CA PRO A 231 -14.02 24.19 -1.47
C PRO A 231 -13.60 24.07 0.00
N ASN A 232 -12.91 25.08 0.55
CA ASN A 232 -12.32 25.03 1.90
C ASN A 232 -11.40 23.81 2.11
N PRO A 233 -10.34 23.62 1.32
CA PRO A 233 -9.58 22.36 1.25
C PRO A 233 -8.84 22.01 2.53
N ARG A 234 -8.65 22.99 3.43
CA ARG A 234 -8.03 22.84 4.76
C ARG A 234 -9.01 22.44 5.85
N ILE A 235 -10.29 22.26 5.53
CA ILE A 235 -11.28 21.69 6.45
C ILE A 235 -11.43 20.21 6.11
N PHE A 236 -11.22 19.36 7.11
CA PHE A 236 -11.50 17.93 7.02
C PHE A 236 -13.01 17.70 7.02
N ASP A 237 -13.53 17.21 5.90
CA ASP A 237 -14.95 16.99 5.71
C ASP A 237 -15.20 15.73 4.85
N PRO A 238 -15.51 14.58 5.48
CA PRO A 238 -15.81 13.34 4.76
C PRO A 238 -17.03 13.43 3.84
N SER A 239 -17.96 14.37 4.05
CA SER A 239 -19.17 14.50 3.21
C SER A 239 -18.87 14.93 1.77
N ARG A 240 -17.66 15.43 1.52
CA ARG A 240 -17.15 15.69 0.16
C ARG A 240 -17.29 14.47 -0.75
N PHE A 241 -17.16 13.26 -0.20
CA PHE A 241 -17.22 12.01 -0.93
C PHE A 241 -18.63 11.41 -1.01
N ASP A 242 -19.69 12.20 -0.76
CA ASP A 242 -21.07 11.77 -0.98
C ASP A 242 -21.45 11.81 -2.49
N ILE A 243 -21.63 10.62 -3.09
CA ILE A 243 -22.30 10.13 -4.33
C ILE A 243 -22.46 11.03 -5.60
N SER A 244 -22.17 12.33 -5.64
CA SER A 244 -22.38 13.16 -6.85
C SER A 244 -21.26 14.12 -7.26
N MET A 245 -20.25 14.40 -6.42
CA MET A 245 -19.10 15.22 -6.85
C MET A 245 -18.00 14.43 -7.58
N PHE A 246 -18.00 13.10 -7.48
CA PHE A 246 -16.89 12.25 -7.96
C PHE A 246 -17.21 11.30 -9.11
N SER A 247 -18.44 11.33 -9.65
CA SER A 247 -18.79 10.51 -10.81
C SER A 247 -18.05 10.91 -12.10
N ASN A 248 -17.24 11.98 -12.10
CA ASN A 248 -16.49 12.46 -13.27
C ASN A 248 -15.10 13.08 -13.00
N THR A 249 -14.50 13.00 -11.80
CA THR A 249 -13.33 13.85 -11.48
C THR A 249 -12.01 13.10 -11.30
N ASN A 250 -11.14 13.29 -12.29
CA ASN A 250 -9.70 12.94 -12.33
C ASN A 250 -8.84 13.65 -11.23
N PHE A 251 -9.42 14.08 -10.12
CA PHE A 251 -8.80 14.99 -9.15
C PHE A 251 -8.57 14.39 -7.77
N TRP A 252 -9.20 13.25 -7.44
CA TRP A 252 -8.79 12.46 -6.29
C TRP A 252 -7.57 11.59 -6.65
N LEU A 253 -6.38 12.12 -6.38
CA LEU A 253 -5.10 11.51 -6.77
C LEU A 253 -4.34 10.84 -5.61
N ALA A 254 -5.03 10.46 -4.53
CA ALA A 254 -4.40 9.89 -3.33
C ALA A 254 -3.54 8.64 -3.64
N ILE A 255 -4.01 7.82 -4.58
CA ILE A 255 -3.35 6.58 -5.04
C ILE A 255 -2.94 6.66 -6.52
N GLY A 256 -2.89 7.88 -7.08
CA GLY A 256 -2.72 8.13 -8.52
C GLY A 256 -4.00 7.94 -9.33
N VAL A 257 -3.87 7.95 -10.67
CA VAL A 257 -4.90 7.71 -11.68
C VAL A 257 -4.54 6.53 -12.58
N ASN A 258 -5.54 5.90 -13.20
CA ASN A 258 -5.39 4.89 -14.26
C ASN A 258 -4.48 3.70 -13.90
N GLY A 259 -4.71 3.08 -12.73
CA GLY A 259 -4.01 1.85 -12.35
C GLY A 259 -2.60 2.04 -11.77
N LEU A 260 -2.25 3.26 -11.35
CA LEU A 260 -0.96 3.54 -10.66
C LEU A 260 -0.82 2.79 -9.33
N CYS A 261 -1.91 2.48 -8.66
CA CYS A 261 -1.94 1.57 -7.52
C CYS A 261 -2.56 0.25 -7.95
N LEU A 262 -1.77 -0.83 -7.96
CA LEU A 262 -2.25 -2.17 -8.33
C LEU A 262 -3.29 -2.74 -7.34
N PHE A 263 -3.43 -2.12 -6.16
CA PHE A 263 -4.37 -2.51 -5.11
C PHE A 263 -5.58 -1.57 -4.99
N SER A 264 -5.79 -0.68 -5.96
CA SER A 264 -7.05 0.07 -6.05
C SER A 264 -8.15 -0.85 -6.60
N CYS A 265 -9.11 -1.24 -5.75
CA CYS A 265 -10.32 -1.94 -6.18
C CYS A 265 -11.28 -1.01 -6.93
#